data_AF-A0A9R1W6Z4-F1
#
_entry.id   AF-A0A9R1W6Z4-F1
#
_cell.length_a   1.000
_cell.length_b   1.000
_cell.length_c   1.000
_cell.angle_alpha   90.00
_cell.angle_beta   90.00
_cell.angle_gamma   90.00
#
_symmetry.space_group_name_H-M   'P 1'
#
loop_
_entity.id
_entity.type
_entity.pdbx_description
1 polymer ?
#
loop_
_entity_poly.entity_id
_entity_poly.type
_entity_poly.pdbx_seq_one_letter_code
_entity_poly.pdbx_strand_id
1 'polypeptide(L)'
;MAFSIQMHDAMQPKWTMPSRVKYIPNIVTDLDTNPTTSAPTIPEFENFMKEFSQYDREAYEWLKQIAPANWARSNFLGRAVSDVLISNMCEVLNGKIEKGREKLYIREYLIKRICNVMKEMKKDKGPLTPTTTNILDARKAVASQYIARWNGGDKYKLTGDLQDQHDVDVRKQTCSCRKWELIGIPYRHAIATLNEMSKDSEDELDIYK
;
A
#
# COMPACT_ATOMS: atom_id res chain seq x y z
N MET A 1 18.85 -3.15 15.79
CA MET A 1 19.73 -1.96 15.78
C MET A 1 19.69 -1.16 14.48
N ALA A 2 19.15 -1.68 13.37
CA ALA A 2 19.07 -0.97 12.08
C ALA A 2 18.01 0.16 12.02
N PHE A 3 16.88 0.03 12.73
CA PHE A 3 15.80 1.05 12.71
C PHE A 3 16.08 2.31 13.54
N SER A 4 17.00 2.24 14.53
CA SER A 4 17.30 3.38 15.40
C SER A 4 18.34 4.34 14.80
N ILE A 5 19.11 3.87 13.82
CA ILE A 5 20.12 4.68 13.12
C ILE A 5 19.45 5.55 12.04
N GLN A 6 18.38 5.06 11.40
CA GLN A 6 17.63 5.81 10.38
C GLN A 6 16.94 7.08 10.92
N MET A 7 16.47 7.11 12.17
CA MET A 7 15.83 8.32 12.73
C MET A 7 16.83 9.40 13.16
N HIS A 8 18.02 9.02 13.65
CA HIS A 8 19.06 10.01 13.98
C HIS A 8 19.64 10.64 12.70
N ASP A 9 19.70 9.87 11.60
CA ASP A 9 20.09 10.39 10.29
C ASP A 9 18.98 11.15 9.55
N ALA A 10 17.71 10.98 9.94
CA ALA A 10 16.56 11.74 9.42
C ALA A 10 16.46 13.16 10.00
N MET A 11 17.26 13.50 11.02
CA MET A 11 17.39 14.86 11.58
C MET A 11 18.65 15.58 11.07
N GLN A 12 19.31 15.04 10.04
CA GLN A 12 20.40 15.72 9.33
C GLN A 12 19.82 16.82 8.41
N PRO A 13 20.54 17.95 8.17
CA PRO A 13 20.06 19.08 7.36
C PRO A 13 19.53 18.72 5.96
N LYS A 14 19.90 17.55 5.42
CA LYS A 14 19.45 16.98 4.14
C LYS A 14 17.97 16.56 4.10
N TRP A 15 17.36 16.28 5.26
CA TRP A 15 15.94 15.88 5.36
C TRP A 15 15.02 17.03 5.81
N THR A 16 15.59 18.19 6.10
CA THR A 16 14.81 19.37 6.48
C THR A 16 14.26 20.03 5.22
N MET A 17 12.99 19.76 4.96
CA MET A 17 12.23 20.34 3.83
C MET A 17 12.33 21.88 3.84
N PRO A 18 12.69 22.55 2.73
CA PRO A 18 12.78 24.00 2.69
C PRO A 18 11.45 24.65 3.09
N SER A 19 11.49 25.72 3.89
CA SER A 19 10.30 26.36 4.49
C SER A 19 9.22 26.75 3.48
N ARG A 20 9.56 26.89 2.20
CA ARG A 20 8.66 27.24 1.09
C ARG A 20 7.84 26.05 0.55
N VAL A 21 8.31 24.82 0.74
CA VAL A 21 7.62 23.58 0.29
C VAL A 21 6.57 23.11 1.32
N LYS A 22 6.55 23.70 2.52
CA LYS A 22 5.56 23.43 3.58
C LYS A 22 4.13 23.84 3.22
N TYR A 23 3.95 24.63 2.16
CA TYR A 23 2.68 25.26 1.80
C TYR A 23 2.25 24.96 0.36
N ILE A 24 2.52 23.74 -0.10
CA ILE A 24 1.84 23.21 -1.28
C ILE A 24 0.65 22.38 -0.76
N PRO A 25 -0.61 22.81 -1.00
CA PRO A 25 -1.79 22.22 -0.39
C PRO A 25 -2.08 20.74 -0.74
N ASN A 26 -1.17 20.02 -1.41
CA ASN A 26 -1.39 18.67 -1.91
C ASN A 26 -0.19 17.70 -1.72
N ILE A 27 0.88 18.08 -1.00
CA ILE A 27 2.08 17.22 -0.85
C ILE A 27 2.25 16.63 0.55
N VAL A 28 1.83 17.34 1.61
CA VAL A 28 2.27 16.99 2.99
C VAL A 28 1.12 16.83 4.00
N THR A 29 -0.13 17.14 3.66
CA THR A 29 -1.23 16.93 4.62
C THR A 29 -1.83 15.53 4.58
N ASP A 30 -1.59 14.77 3.51
CA ASP A 30 -2.04 13.37 3.40
C ASP A 30 -1.05 12.59 2.52
N LEU A 31 -0.05 11.95 3.12
CA LEU A 31 0.88 11.06 2.40
C LEU A 31 0.18 9.81 1.82
N ASP A 32 -1.08 9.58 2.17
CA ASP A 32 -1.99 8.62 1.56
C ASP A 32 -2.64 9.13 0.24
N THR A 33 -2.59 10.44 -0.06
CA THR A 33 -3.19 11.04 -1.28
C THR A 33 -2.18 11.59 -2.29
N ASN A 34 -0.88 11.68 -1.98
CA ASN A 34 0.11 12.08 -2.97
C ASN A 34 0.28 10.97 -4.03
N PRO A 35 -0.03 11.24 -5.30
CA PRO A 35 0.00 10.23 -6.34
C PRO A 35 1.42 9.68 -6.60
N THR A 36 2.48 10.47 -6.34
CA THR A 36 3.88 10.00 -6.51
C THR A 36 4.25 8.93 -5.48
N THR A 37 3.89 9.09 -4.21
CA THR A 37 4.21 8.14 -3.13
C THR A 37 3.34 6.89 -3.22
N SER A 38 2.08 7.05 -3.64
CA SER A 38 1.08 6.00 -3.73
C SER A 38 1.11 5.16 -4.99
N ALA A 39 1.82 5.59 -6.03
CA ALA A 39 1.93 4.88 -7.31
C ALA A 39 2.39 3.43 -7.11
N PRO A 40 1.58 2.43 -7.49
CA PRO A 40 1.95 1.03 -7.34
C PRO A 40 2.96 0.56 -8.40
N THR A 41 3.02 1.22 -9.56
CA THR A 41 3.90 0.83 -10.67
C THR A 41 4.98 1.88 -10.96
N ILE A 42 6.11 1.44 -11.52
CA ILE A 42 7.20 2.36 -11.95
C ILE A 42 6.72 3.34 -13.03
N PRO A 43 5.97 2.92 -14.07
CA PRO A 43 5.48 3.86 -15.09
C PRO A 43 4.56 4.95 -14.51
N GLU A 44 3.63 4.61 -13.61
CA GLU A 44 2.79 5.61 -12.94
C GLU A 44 3.63 6.55 -12.10
N PHE A 45 4.61 6.02 -11.34
CA PHE A 45 5.53 6.81 -10.56
C PHE A 45 6.33 7.80 -11.41
N GLU A 46 6.89 7.36 -12.54
CA GLU A 46 7.64 8.21 -13.47
C GLU A 46 6.77 9.31 -14.07
N ASN A 47 5.52 8.98 -14.44
CA ASN A 47 4.55 9.96 -14.93
C ASN A 47 4.26 11.03 -13.86
N PHE A 48 3.99 10.62 -12.63
CA PHE A 48 3.74 11.58 -11.55
C PHE A 48 4.99 12.39 -11.20
N MET A 49 6.19 11.80 -11.23
CA MET A 49 7.44 12.54 -11.01
C MET A 49 7.69 13.59 -12.10
N LYS A 50 7.30 13.28 -13.34
CA LYS A 50 7.36 14.24 -14.46
C LYS A 50 6.38 15.39 -14.26
N GLU A 51 5.12 15.10 -13.94
CA GLU A 51 4.12 16.12 -13.62
C GLU A 51 4.55 16.99 -12.43
N PHE A 52 5.08 16.34 -11.39
CA PHE A 52 5.59 17.00 -10.20
C PHE A 52 6.72 17.99 -10.51
N SER A 53 7.65 17.61 -11.40
CA SER A 53 8.75 18.49 -11.82
C SER A 53 8.29 19.76 -12.55
N GLN A 54 7.12 19.71 -13.19
CA GLN A 54 6.52 20.86 -13.88
C GLN A 54 5.81 21.79 -12.89
N TYR A 55 5.27 21.22 -11.81
CA TYR A 55 4.56 21.95 -10.78
C TYR A 55 5.51 22.64 -9.79
N ASP A 56 6.48 21.90 -9.24
CA ASP A 56 7.50 22.44 -8.33
C ASP A 56 8.87 21.79 -8.61
N ARG A 57 9.71 22.54 -9.31
CA ARG A 57 11.06 22.12 -9.67
C ARG A 57 12.01 22.05 -8.46
N GLU A 58 11.86 22.95 -7.48
CA GLU A 58 12.74 22.98 -6.31
C GLU A 58 12.48 21.76 -5.41
N ALA A 59 11.20 21.46 -5.17
CA ALA A 59 10.79 20.27 -4.44
C ALA A 59 11.16 18.97 -5.18
N TYR A 60 11.03 18.94 -6.50
CA TYR A 60 11.46 17.80 -7.32
C TYR A 60 12.97 17.54 -7.19
N GLU A 61 13.82 18.56 -7.33
CA GLU A 61 15.28 18.41 -7.21
C GLU A 61 15.71 18.00 -5.80
N TRP A 62 15.00 18.44 -4.77
CA TRP A 62 15.20 17.94 -3.40
C TRP A 62 14.81 16.46 -3.29
N LEU A 63 13.60 16.10 -3.76
CA LEU A 63 13.06 14.74 -3.64
C LEU A 63 13.90 13.71 -4.40
N LYS A 64 14.47 14.10 -5.54
CA LYS A 64 15.37 13.28 -6.36
C LYS A 64 16.67 12.87 -5.64
N GLN A 65 17.08 13.60 -4.60
CA GLN A 65 18.24 13.25 -3.78
C GLN A 65 17.97 12.06 -2.86
N ILE A 66 16.71 11.71 -2.63
CA ILE A 66 16.29 10.62 -1.76
C ILE A 66 15.99 9.39 -2.61
N ALA A 67 16.67 8.28 -2.34
CA ALA A 67 16.46 7.03 -3.06
C ALA A 67 14.97 6.60 -3.00
N PRO A 68 14.28 6.41 -4.16
CA PRO A 68 12.86 6.07 -4.22
C PRO A 68 12.47 4.81 -3.44
N ALA A 69 13.38 3.84 -3.29
CA ALA A 69 13.18 2.65 -2.48
C ALA A 69 12.83 2.94 -1.00
N ASN A 70 13.11 4.16 -0.51
CA ASN A 70 12.81 4.55 0.87
C ASN A 70 11.42 5.17 1.05
N TRP A 71 10.76 5.62 -0.02
CA TRP A 71 9.55 6.46 0.10
C TRP A 71 8.49 6.26 -0.99
N ALA A 72 8.85 5.71 -2.15
CA ALA A 72 7.94 5.46 -3.25
C ALA A 72 7.48 3.99 -3.25
N ARG A 73 6.16 3.78 -3.17
CA ARG A 73 5.54 2.44 -3.15
C ARG A 73 5.91 1.61 -4.38
N SER A 74 6.07 2.24 -5.54
CA SER A 74 6.51 1.62 -6.79
C SER A 74 7.89 0.95 -6.68
N ASN A 75 8.77 1.42 -5.79
CA ASN A 75 10.12 0.91 -5.61
C ASN A 75 10.26 -0.08 -4.45
N PHE A 76 9.18 -0.40 -3.73
CA PHE A 76 9.22 -1.41 -2.68
C PHE A 76 9.34 -2.81 -3.29
N LEU A 77 10.30 -3.57 -2.75
CA LEU A 77 10.54 -4.97 -3.12
C LEU A 77 9.73 -5.89 -2.19
N GLY A 78 8.86 -6.69 -2.77
CA GLY A 78 8.05 -7.68 -2.04
C GLY A 78 6.73 -7.14 -1.49
N ARG A 79 6.11 -7.93 -0.60
CA ARG A 79 4.85 -7.59 0.05
C ARG A 79 5.07 -6.49 1.09
N ALA A 80 4.87 -5.23 0.71
CA ALA A 80 4.72 -4.15 1.66
C ALA A 80 3.30 -4.22 2.25
N VAL A 81 3.04 -5.16 3.17
CA VAL A 81 1.71 -5.57 3.72
C VAL A 81 0.99 -4.43 4.48
N SER A 82 0.72 -3.31 3.82
CA SER A 82 -0.15 -2.27 4.32
C SER A 82 -0.67 -1.42 3.17
N ASP A 83 -1.99 -1.25 3.14
CA ASP A 83 -2.70 -0.25 2.34
C ASP A 83 -2.43 1.18 2.81
N VAL A 84 -2.03 1.35 4.07
CA VAL A 84 -1.72 2.64 4.70
C VAL A 84 -0.26 3.02 4.44
N LEU A 85 -0.01 4.15 3.75
CA LEU A 85 1.32 4.74 3.70
C LEU A 85 1.59 5.46 5.01
N ILE A 86 2.13 4.71 5.97
CA ILE A 86 3.18 5.01 6.98
C ILE A 86 3.19 6.40 7.69
N SER A 87 2.74 7.53 7.15
CA SER A 87 2.77 8.85 7.80
C SER A 87 1.92 8.89 9.07
N ASN A 88 0.65 8.50 9.01
CA ASN A 88 -0.20 8.55 10.20
C ASN A 88 0.32 7.60 11.31
N MET A 89 0.83 6.43 10.91
CA MET A 89 1.46 5.49 11.84
C MET A 89 2.74 6.09 12.46
N CYS A 90 3.56 6.76 11.65
CA CYS A 90 4.77 7.44 12.08
C CYS A 90 4.46 8.65 12.96
N GLU A 91 3.43 9.44 12.66
CA GLU A 91 3.02 10.59 13.46
C GLU A 91 2.52 10.17 14.84
N VAL A 92 1.66 9.15 14.89
CA VAL A 92 1.19 8.58 16.17
C VAL A 92 2.37 8.01 16.95
N LEU A 93 3.27 7.27 16.29
CA LEU A 93 4.44 6.69 16.95
C LEU A 93 5.42 7.77 17.43
N ASN A 94 5.73 8.77 16.60
CA ASN A 94 6.60 9.90 16.90
C ASN A 94 6.04 10.71 18.07
N GLY A 95 4.73 10.97 18.10
CA GLY A 95 4.08 11.64 19.23
C GLY A 95 4.10 10.83 20.53
N LYS A 96 4.25 9.50 20.47
CA LYS A 96 4.47 8.65 21.66
C LYS A 96 5.93 8.57 22.06
N ILE A 97 6.87 8.58 21.11
CA ILE A 97 8.31 8.62 21.34
C ILE A 97 8.71 9.95 21.99
N GLU A 98 8.19 11.07 21.50
CA GLU A 98 8.47 12.41 22.04
C GLU A 98 8.03 12.53 23.51
N LYS A 99 6.92 11.86 23.87
CA LYS A 99 6.38 11.83 25.24
C LYS A 99 7.02 10.76 26.14
N GLY A 100 7.69 9.76 25.57
CA GLY A 100 8.24 8.61 26.28
C GLY A 100 9.70 8.37 25.91
N ARG A 101 10.63 9.01 26.63
CA ARG A 101 12.08 8.97 26.35
C ARG A 101 12.79 7.65 26.67
N GLU A 102 12.08 6.62 27.13
CA GLU A 102 12.68 5.34 27.53
C GLU A 102 12.30 4.20 26.56
N LYS A 103 13.32 3.51 26.03
CA LYS A 103 13.15 2.38 25.07
C LYS A 103 12.20 1.29 25.55
N LEU A 104 12.07 1.12 26.87
CA LEU A 104 11.16 0.15 27.49
C LEU A 104 9.68 0.50 27.27
N TYR A 105 9.35 1.80 27.30
CA TYR A 105 7.98 2.29 27.08
C TYR A 105 7.44 1.96 25.69
N ILE A 106 8.25 2.14 24.65
CA ILE A 106 7.86 1.88 23.26
C ILE A 106 7.53 0.39 23.08
N ARG A 107 8.36 -0.50 23.66
CA ARG A 107 8.12 -1.95 23.59
C ARG A 107 6.81 -2.33 24.26
N GLU A 108 6.56 -1.84 25.47
CA GLU A 108 5.30 -2.11 26.18
C GLU A 108 4.07 -1.54 25.45
N TYR A 109 4.19 -0.35 24.88
CA TYR A 109 3.14 0.28 24.10
C TYR A 109 2.76 -0.57 22.87
N LEU A 110 3.76 -1.03 22.12
CA LEU A 110 3.55 -1.89 20.94
C LEU A 110 2.92 -3.22 21.33
N ILE A 111 3.40 -3.87 22.40
CA ILE A 111 2.81 -5.12 22.91
C ILE A 111 1.35 -4.90 23.30
N LYS A 112 1.03 -3.83 24.06
CA LYS A 112 -0.35 -3.50 24.45
C LYS A 112 -1.25 -3.26 23.22
N ARG A 113 -0.74 -2.55 22.20
CA ARG A 113 -1.47 -2.33 20.94
C ARG A 113 -1.76 -3.64 20.21
N ILE A 114 -0.76 -4.51 20.05
CA ILE A 114 -0.92 -5.83 19.42
C ILE A 114 -1.94 -6.67 20.20
N CYS A 115 -1.82 -6.75 21.53
CA CYS A 115 -2.77 -7.50 22.36
C CYS A 115 -4.21 -6.95 22.23
N ASN A 116 -4.38 -5.63 22.15
CA ASN A 116 -5.70 -5.03 21.95
C ASN A 116 -6.27 -5.36 20.57
N VAL A 117 -5.46 -5.25 19.50
CA VAL A 117 -5.89 -5.65 18.15
C VAL A 117 -6.30 -7.13 18.14
N MET A 118 -5.50 -8.01 18.73
CA MET A 118 -5.85 -9.44 18.83
C MET A 118 -7.13 -9.68 19.63
N LYS A 119 -7.40 -8.91 20.69
CA LYS A 119 -8.64 -9.01 21.47
C LYS A 119 -9.85 -8.57 20.65
N GLU A 120 -9.74 -7.49 19.88
CA GLU A 120 -10.82 -7.04 19.00
C GLU A 120 -11.07 -8.04 17.88
N MET A 121 -10.02 -8.56 17.23
CA MET A 121 -10.13 -9.61 16.20
C MET A 121 -10.84 -10.87 16.71
N LYS A 122 -10.64 -11.25 17.99
CA LYS A 122 -11.33 -12.39 18.60
C LYS A 122 -12.84 -12.19 18.78
N LYS A 123 -13.33 -10.94 18.74
CA LYS A 123 -14.77 -10.65 18.82
C LYS A 123 -15.47 -10.89 17.49
N ASP A 124 -14.71 -10.89 16.39
CA ASP A 124 -15.25 -11.11 15.07
C ASP A 124 -15.65 -12.58 14.93
N LYS A 125 -16.90 -12.80 14.50
CA LYS A 125 -17.49 -14.14 14.36
C LYS A 125 -17.10 -14.84 13.05
N GLY A 126 -16.48 -14.09 12.12
CA GLY A 126 -16.12 -14.57 10.79
C GLY A 126 -14.60 -14.57 10.58
N PRO A 127 -14.15 -15.06 9.41
CA PRO A 127 -12.72 -15.13 9.08
C PRO A 127 -12.06 -13.76 8.90
N LEU A 128 -12.87 -12.70 8.76
CA LEU A 128 -12.41 -11.34 8.48
C LEU A 128 -13.00 -10.33 9.46
N THR A 129 -12.24 -9.27 9.73
CA THR A 129 -12.69 -8.12 10.51
C THR A 129 -13.69 -7.27 9.70
N PRO A 130 -14.63 -6.54 10.34
CA PRO A 130 -15.60 -5.70 9.63
C PRO A 130 -14.98 -4.74 8.62
N THR A 131 -13.84 -4.13 8.97
CA THR A 131 -13.11 -3.23 8.06
C THR A 131 -12.61 -3.97 6.83
N THR A 132 -12.02 -5.15 7.00
CA THR A 132 -11.50 -5.96 5.88
C THR A 132 -12.64 -6.45 4.99
N THR A 133 -13.75 -6.86 5.60
CA THR A 133 -14.98 -7.25 4.88
C THR A 133 -15.48 -6.10 4.00
N ASN A 134 -15.62 -4.89 4.55
CA ASN A 134 -16.06 -3.72 3.80
C ASN A 134 -15.12 -3.40 2.62
N ILE A 135 -13.80 -3.49 2.83
CA ILE A 135 -12.80 -3.27 1.77
C ILE A 135 -12.97 -4.31 0.65
N LEU A 136 -13.15 -5.58 0.99
CA LEU A 136 -13.35 -6.64 0.00
C LEU A 136 -14.67 -6.49 -0.74
N ASP A 137 -15.76 -6.17 -0.04
CA ASP A 137 -17.07 -6.02 -0.67
C ASP A 137 -17.09 -4.85 -1.66
N ALA A 138 -16.45 -3.72 -1.29
CA ALA A 138 -16.25 -2.61 -2.22
C ALA A 138 -15.43 -3.02 -3.45
N ARG A 139 -14.37 -3.84 -3.28
CA ARG A 139 -13.57 -4.33 -4.40
C ARG A 139 -14.32 -5.36 -5.26
N LYS A 140 -15.14 -6.23 -4.65
CA LYS A 140 -15.99 -7.20 -5.34
C LYS A 140 -17.00 -6.50 -6.24
N ALA A 141 -17.63 -5.42 -5.76
CA ALA A 141 -18.56 -4.64 -6.56
C ALA A 141 -17.91 -4.15 -7.86
N VAL A 142 -16.68 -3.63 -7.80
CA VAL A 142 -15.93 -3.16 -8.97
C VAL A 142 -15.35 -4.33 -9.80
N ALA A 143 -15.03 -5.46 -9.17
CA ALA A 143 -14.50 -6.63 -9.87
C ALA A 143 -15.46 -7.16 -10.96
N SER A 144 -16.77 -6.98 -10.76
CA SER A 144 -17.80 -7.36 -11.76
C SER A 144 -17.66 -6.66 -13.12
N GLN A 145 -16.92 -5.54 -13.18
CA GLN A 145 -16.67 -4.78 -14.41
C GLN A 145 -15.56 -5.39 -15.29
N TYR A 146 -14.86 -6.42 -14.81
CA TYR A 146 -13.76 -7.04 -15.53
C TYR A 146 -14.14 -8.42 -16.05
N ILE A 147 -13.74 -8.70 -17.29
CA ILE A 147 -13.83 -10.02 -17.91
C ILE A 147 -12.45 -10.68 -17.79
N ALA A 148 -12.36 -11.77 -17.02
CA ALA A 148 -11.16 -12.57 -16.93
C ALA A 148 -11.15 -13.65 -18.03
N ARG A 149 -10.01 -13.84 -18.68
CA ARG A 149 -9.79 -14.91 -19.68
C ARG A 149 -8.53 -15.68 -19.33
N TRP A 150 -8.65 -16.99 -19.23
CA TRP A 150 -7.51 -17.87 -19.00
C TRP A 150 -6.49 -17.76 -20.14
N ASN A 151 -5.20 -17.61 -19.80
CA ASN A 151 -4.11 -17.50 -20.78
C ASN A 151 -3.01 -18.57 -20.58
N GLY A 152 -3.32 -19.64 -19.83
CA GLY A 152 -2.44 -20.80 -19.61
C GLY A 152 -1.86 -20.88 -18.20
N GLY A 153 -1.85 -22.09 -17.63
CA GLY A 153 -1.39 -22.32 -16.24
C GLY A 153 -2.23 -21.56 -15.22
N ASP A 154 -1.58 -20.89 -14.26
CA ASP A 154 -2.24 -20.08 -13.21
C ASP A 154 -2.46 -18.61 -13.60
N LYS A 155 -2.48 -18.31 -14.91
CA LYS A 155 -2.47 -16.94 -15.42
C LYS A 155 -3.74 -16.61 -16.19
N TYR A 156 -4.14 -15.35 -16.05
CA TYR A 156 -5.35 -14.79 -16.65
C TYR A 156 -5.08 -13.38 -17.17
N LYS A 157 -5.71 -13.05 -18.30
CA LYS A 157 -5.79 -11.68 -18.81
C LYS A 157 -7.17 -11.13 -18.50
N LEU A 158 -7.22 -9.99 -17.81
CA LEU A 158 -8.42 -9.22 -17.55
C LEU A 158 -8.57 -8.10 -18.57
N THR A 159 -9.82 -7.86 -18.96
CA THR A 159 -10.23 -6.72 -19.77
C THR A 159 -11.38 -6.01 -19.08
N GLY A 160 -11.20 -4.73 -18.77
CA GLY A 160 -12.25 -3.82 -18.33
C GLY A 160 -12.55 -2.76 -19.41
N ASP A 161 -13.26 -1.71 -19.01
CA ASP A 161 -13.61 -0.59 -19.88
C ASP A 161 -12.38 0.23 -20.31
N LEU A 162 -12.52 1.03 -21.38
CA LEU A 162 -11.51 2.01 -21.82
C LEU A 162 -10.10 1.43 -22.03
N GLN A 163 -10.02 0.19 -22.53
CA GLN A 163 -8.75 -0.54 -22.75
C GLN A 163 -7.98 -0.86 -21.46
N ASP A 164 -8.64 -0.86 -20.29
CA ASP A 164 -8.03 -1.27 -19.03
C ASP A 164 -7.74 -2.77 -19.04
N GLN A 165 -6.48 -3.14 -19.24
CA GLN A 165 -6.03 -4.53 -19.34
C GLN A 165 -4.99 -4.86 -18.29
N HIS A 166 -5.17 -6.02 -17.66
CA HIS A 166 -4.27 -6.49 -16.63
C HIS A 166 -3.98 -7.98 -16.76
N ASP A 167 -2.74 -8.37 -16.45
CA ASP A 167 -2.35 -9.76 -16.35
C ASP A 167 -2.24 -10.14 -14.87
N VAL A 168 -2.89 -11.24 -14.50
CA VAL A 168 -2.89 -11.79 -13.15
C VAL A 168 -2.27 -13.18 -13.17
N ASP A 169 -1.38 -13.44 -12.21
CA ASP A 169 -0.82 -14.76 -11.91
C ASP A 169 -1.26 -15.14 -10.50
N VAL A 170 -2.24 -16.05 -10.43
CA VAL A 170 -2.92 -16.43 -9.18
C VAL A 170 -1.96 -17.14 -8.25
N ARG A 171 -1.11 -18.03 -8.78
CA ARG A 171 -0.13 -18.79 -8.00
C ARG A 171 0.92 -17.89 -7.36
N LYS A 172 1.37 -16.86 -8.08
CA LYS A 172 2.31 -15.87 -7.53
C LYS A 172 1.63 -14.76 -6.73
N GLN A 173 0.30 -14.67 -6.78
CA GLN A 173 -0.49 -13.58 -6.19
C GLN A 173 -0.05 -12.20 -6.70
N THR A 174 0.26 -12.11 -8.00
CA THR A 174 0.73 -10.88 -8.66
C THR A 174 -0.27 -10.39 -9.69
N CYS A 175 -0.30 -9.08 -9.89
CA CYS A 175 -1.08 -8.42 -10.94
C CYS A 175 -0.23 -7.34 -11.59
N SER A 176 -0.43 -7.06 -12.89
CA SER A 176 0.26 -5.94 -13.55
C SER A 176 -0.03 -4.57 -12.90
N CYS A 177 -1.14 -4.44 -12.17
CA CYS A 177 -1.42 -3.24 -11.36
C CYS A 177 -0.64 -3.18 -10.04
N ARG A 178 0.06 -4.26 -9.67
CA ARG A 178 0.86 -4.48 -8.44
C ARG A 178 0.12 -4.35 -7.11
N LYS A 179 -1.15 -3.97 -7.10
CA LYS A 179 -1.91 -3.75 -5.85
C LYS A 179 -2.09 -5.02 -5.02
N TRP A 180 -2.20 -6.19 -5.66
CA TRP A 180 -2.32 -7.45 -4.92
C TRP A 180 -1.03 -7.80 -4.17
N GLU A 181 0.12 -7.73 -4.85
CA GLU A 181 1.39 -8.05 -4.20
C GLU A 181 1.82 -6.98 -3.18
N LEU A 182 1.43 -5.72 -3.37
CA LEU A 182 1.73 -4.67 -2.41
C LEU A 182 0.85 -4.79 -1.17
N ILE A 183 -0.48 -4.81 -1.35
CA ILE A 183 -1.42 -4.77 -0.21
C ILE A 183 -1.52 -6.12 0.51
N GLY A 184 -1.26 -7.23 -0.19
CA GLY A 184 -1.41 -8.58 0.36
C GLY A 184 -2.85 -9.09 0.44
N ILE A 185 -3.84 -8.23 0.14
CA ILE A 185 -5.26 -8.58 0.05
C ILE A 185 -5.66 -8.54 -1.44
N PRO A 186 -6.42 -9.53 -1.96
CA PRO A 186 -6.90 -9.51 -3.34
C PRO A 186 -7.50 -8.15 -3.73
N TYR A 187 -7.01 -7.59 -4.84
CA TYR A 187 -7.57 -6.38 -5.46
C TYR A 187 -8.64 -6.75 -6.49
N ARG A 188 -9.39 -5.77 -7.02
CA ARG A 188 -10.52 -6.02 -7.94
C ARG A 188 -10.18 -6.96 -9.11
N HIS A 189 -8.97 -6.85 -9.68
CA HIS A 189 -8.46 -7.72 -10.74
C HIS A 189 -8.24 -9.17 -10.30
N ALA A 190 -7.67 -9.34 -9.11
CA ALA A 190 -7.47 -10.66 -8.51
C ALA A 190 -8.81 -11.31 -8.17
N ILE A 191 -9.75 -10.55 -7.60
CA ILE A 191 -11.10 -11.01 -7.26
C ILE A 191 -11.85 -11.47 -8.51
N ALA A 192 -11.83 -10.67 -9.58
CA ALA A 192 -12.46 -11.06 -10.85
C ALA A 192 -11.87 -12.36 -11.42
N THR A 193 -10.55 -12.54 -11.29
CA THR A 193 -9.87 -13.78 -11.70
C THR A 193 -10.29 -14.98 -10.85
N LEU A 194 -10.32 -14.82 -9.52
CA LEU A 194 -10.72 -15.88 -8.58
C LEU A 194 -12.19 -16.29 -8.79
N ASN A 195 -13.08 -15.33 -9.06
CA ASN A 195 -14.48 -15.59 -9.37
C ASN A 195 -14.66 -16.34 -10.71
N GLU A 196 -13.76 -16.15 -11.67
CA GLU A 196 -13.80 -16.91 -12.92
C GLU A 196 -13.29 -18.34 -12.69
N MET A 197 -12.17 -18.48 -11.99
CA MET A 197 -11.62 -19.78 -11.60
C MET A 197 -12.64 -20.63 -10.80
N SER A 198 -13.43 -20.01 -9.93
CA SER A 198 -14.46 -20.70 -9.14
C SER A 198 -15.69 -21.15 -9.94
N LYS A 199 -15.88 -20.67 -11.18
CA LYS A 199 -16.94 -21.18 -12.06
C LYS A 199 -16.50 -22.45 -12.78
N ASP A 200 -15.20 -22.56 -13.06
CA ASP A 200 -14.60 -23.70 -13.73
C ASP A 200 -14.32 -24.86 -12.76
N SER A 201 -14.13 -24.56 -11.47
CA SER A 201 -14.08 -25.56 -10.40
C SER A 201 -15.49 -25.81 -9.83
N GLU A 202 -15.98 -27.04 -9.86
CA GLU A 202 -17.23 -27.44 -9.15
C GLU A 202 -17.15 -27.24 -7.62
N ASP A 203 -16.00 -26.81 -7.08
CA ASP A 203 -15.78 -26.49 -5.68
C ASP A 203 -15.64 -24.97 -5.46
N GLU A 204 -16.44 -24.44 -4.54
CA GLU A 204 -16.40 -23.07 -4.04
C GLU A 204 -15.03 -22.82 -3.36
N LEU A 205 -14.15 -22.07 -4.03
CA LEU A 205 -12.81 -21.78 -3.53
C LEU A 205 -12.87 -20.77 -2.39
N ASP A 206 -12.77 -21.29 -1.17
CA ASP A 206 -12.60 -20.50 0.05
C ASP A 206 -11.23 -19.79 0.02
N ILE A 207 -11.27 -18.49 -0.30
CA ILE A 207 -10.11 -17.60 -0.50
C ILE A 207 -9.22 -17.38 0.76
N TYR A 208 -9.49 -18.10 1.87
CA TYR A 208 -8.80 -17.97 3.16
C TYR A 208 -8.51 -19.29 3.90
N LYS A 209 -8.37 -20.43 3.22
CA LYS A 209 -7.79 -21.64 3.87
C LYS A 209 -6.27 -21.56 4.02
#